data_AF-Q090Y0-F1
#
_entry.id   AF-Q090Y0-F1
#
_cell.length_a   1.000
_cell.length_b   1.000
_cell.length_c   1.000
_cell.angle_alpha   90.00
_cell.angle_beta   90.00
_cell.angle_gamma   90.00
#
_symmetry.space_group_name_H-M   'P 1'
#
loop_
_entity.id
_entity.type
_entity.pdbx_description
1 polymer ?
#
loop_
_entity_poly.entity_id
_entity_poly.type
_entity_poly.pdbx_seq_one_letter_code
_entity_poly.pdbx_strand_id
1 'polypeptide(L)'
;MDPRSDLFALGLVLLELATWRHLYSISNARPEDLERALTPEAKTQVLEATINALDGYENLPEYAEDCILRAATFTPQDVEELTQRFAPPLRSIVRKLIQRKPQERYQTAAELAADLRAGLGDSYGPKQALEEIYCSLDGARRSRRVVGPTNEGALPPVFVTDDDITTAPGGTD
;
A
#
# COMPACT_ATOMS: atom_id res chain seq x y z
N MET A 1 11.81 -18.26 -0.38
CA MET A 1 10.80 -17.18 -0.44
C MET A 1 9.61 -17.66 -1.24
N ASP A 2 8.40 -17.24 -0.86
CA ASP A 2 7.17 -17.49 -1.62
C ASP A 2 6.84 -16.21 -2.41
N PRO A 3 6.72 -16.25 -3.76
CA PRO A 3 6.41 -15.06 -4.56
C PRO A 3 5.06 -14.42 -4.20
N ARG A 4 4.16 -15.16 -3.53
CA ARG A 4 2.88 -14.65 -3.02
C ARG A 4 3.06 -13.72 -1.81
N SER A 5 4.23 -13.72 -1.19
CA SER A 5 4.61 -12.73 -0.16
C SER A 5 4.90 -11.36 -0.80
N ASP A 6 5.57 -11.33 -1.96
CA ASP A 6 5.82 -10.09 -2.70
C ASP A 6 4.50 -9.47 -3.20
N LEU A 7 3.56 -10.31 -3.66
CA LEU A 7 2.21 -9.86 -4.04
C LEU A 7 1.43 -9.28 -2.86
N PHE A 8 1.59 -9.85 -1.66
CA PHE A 8 0.99 -9.30 -0.45
C PHE A 8 1.60 -7.95 -0.08
N ALA A 9 2.92 -7.83 -0.11
CA ALA A 9 3.63 -6.57 0.13
C ALA A 9 3.21 -5.49 -0.87
N LEU A 10 3.09 -5.84 -2.15
CA LEU A 10 2.55 -4.94 -3.18
C LEU A 10 1.11 -4.49 -2.84
N GLY A 11 0.27 -5.41 -2.34
CA GLY A 11 -1.07 -5.06 -1.86
C GLY A 11 -1.08 -4.03 -0.74
N LEU A 12 -0.16 -4.13 0.22
CA LEU A 12 0.00 -3.14 1.28
C LEU A 12 0.42 -1.77 0.72
N VAL A 13 1.37 -1.74 -0.22
CA VAL A 13 1.83 -0.50 -0.86
C VAL A 13 0.71 0.15 -1.65
N LEU A 14 -0.07 -0.61 -2.43
CA LEU A 14 -1.21 -0.06 -3.17
C LEU A 14 -2.28 0.52 -2.24
N LEU A 15 -2.57 -0.17 -1.13
CA LEU A 15 -3.48 0.32 -0.11
C LEU A 15 -2.96 1.62 0.52
N GLU A 16 -1.67 1.68 0.83
CA GLU A 16 -1.02 2.84 1.40
C GLU A 16 -1.03 4.02 0.43
N LEU A 17 -0.67 3.84 -0.84
CA LEU A 17 -0.71 4.90 -1.85
C LEU A 17 -2.12 5.46 -2.05
N ALA A 18 -3.14 4.60 -2.01
CA ALA A 18 -4.52 5.00 -2.23
C ALA A 18 -5.17 5.68 -1.00
N THR A 19 -4.64 5.46 0.20
CA THR A 19 -5.21 5.98 1.46
C THR A 19 -4.31 6.92 2.23
N TRP A 20 -3.03 7.00 1.87
CA TRP A 20 -1.93 7.57 2.66
C TRP A 20 -1.83 7.01 4.08
N ARG A 21 -2.32 5.77 4.28
CA ARG A 21 -2.36 5.10 5.57
C ARG A 21 -1.82 3.70 5.44
N HIS A 22 -0.82 3.38 6.23
CA HIS A 22 -0.29 2.03 6.33
C HIS A 22 -1.26 1.12 7.11
N LEU A 23 -1.51 -0.10 6.61
CA LEU A 23 -2.46 -1.05 7.24
C LEU A 23 -2.11 -1.35 8.69
N TYR A 24 -0.80 -1.46 8.98
CA TYR A 24 -0.29 -1.78 10.30
C TYR A 24 -0.03 -0.57 11.18
N SER A 25 -0.40 0.63 10.72
CA SER A 25 -0.37 1.81 11.59
C SER A 25 -1.43 1.69 12.68
N ILE A 26 -1.03 1.99 13.91
CA ILE A 26 -1.93 2.11 15.07
C ILE A 26 -2.51 3.52 15.22
N SER A 27 -2.31 4.45 14.27
CA SER A 27 -2.82 5.83 14.41
C SER A 27 -4.34 5.93 14.64
N ASN A 28 -5.09 4.87 14.33
CA ASN A 28 -6.54 4.79 14.52
C ASN A 28 -6.99 3.79 15.61
N ALA A 29 -6.07 3.19 16.38
CA ALA A 29 -6.40 2.22 17.42
C ALA A 29 -5.44 2.32 18.61
N ARG A 30 -5.94 2.18 19.84
CA ARG A 30 -5.07 2.14 21.01
C ARG A 30 -4.43 0.76 21.15
N PRO A 31 -3.12 0.64 21.42
CA PRO A 31 -2.45 -0.66 21.62
C PRO A 31 -3.14 -1.53 22.67
N GLU A 32 -3.57 -0.95 23.80
CA GLU A 32 -4.29 -1.65 24.87
C GLU A 32 -5.58 -2.34 24.40
N ASP A 33 -6.29 -1.74 23.42
CA ASP A 33 -7.52 -2.30 22.89
C ASP A 33 -7.22 -3.47 21.94
N LEU A 34 -6.13 -3.38 21.18
CA LEU A 34 -5.63 -4.46 20.32
C LEU A 34 -5.17 -5.66 21.15
N GLU A 35 -4.40 -5.43 22.22
CA GLU A 35 -3.95 -6.49 23.14
C GLU A 35 -5.11 -7.24 23.78
N ARG A 36 -6.18 -6.51 24.14
CA ARG A 36 -7.39 -7.09 24.73
C ARG A 36 -8.17 -7.93 23.71
N ALA A 37 -8.09 -7.60 22.43
CA ALA A 37 -8.75 -8.33 21.35
C ALA A 37 -8.01 -9.62 20.93
N LEU A 38 -6.75 -9.81 21.37
CA LEU A 38 -5.96 -11.00 21.02
C LEU A 38 -6.51 -12.28 21.65
N THR A 39 -6.65 -13.33 20.84
CA THR A 39 -6.85 -14.70 21.34
C THR A 39 -5.56 -15.23 21.99
N PRO A 40 -5.62 -16.27 22.85
CA PRO A 40 -4.43 -16.88 23.44
C PRO A 40 -3.39 -17.30 22.40
N GLU A 41 -3.82 -17.85 21.27
CA GLU A 41 -2.95 -18.28 20.17
C GLU A 41 -2.28 -17.06 19.50
N ALA A 42 -3.03 -15.98 19.30
CA ALA A 42 -2.50 -14.75 18.73
C ALA A 42 -1.48 -14.07 19.66
N LYS A 43 -1.65 -14.17 20.99
CA LYS A 43 -0.65 -13.68 21.97
C LYS A 43 0.67 -14.40 21.82
N THR A 44 0.64 -15.73 21.68
CA THR A 44 1.85 -16.53 21.43
C THR A 44 2.52 -16.11 20.12
N GLN A 45 1.75 -15.92 19.04
CA GLN A 45 2.28 -15.47 17.75
C GLN A 45 2.93 -14.08 17.82
N VAL A 46 2.31 -13.13 18.54
CA VAL A 46 2.89 -11.79 18.76
C VAL A 46 4.21 -11.87 19.52
N LEU A 47 4.26 -12.69 20.58
CA LEU A 47 5.48 -12.89 21.35
C LEU A 47 6.60 -13.50 20.49
N GLU A 48 6.31 -14.57 19.75
CA GLU A 48 7.26 -15.21 18.84
C GLU A 48 7.76 -14.24 17.77
N ALA A 49 6.86 -13.47 17.15
CA ALA A 49 7.22 -12.48 16.15
C ALA A 49 8.12 -11.37 16.72
N THR A 50 7.85 -10.93 17.95
CA THR A 50 8.66 -9.91 18.64
C THR A 50 10.06 -10.44 18.95
N ILE A 51 10.18 -11.66 19.46
CA ILE A 51 11.48 -12.31 19.71
C ILE A 51 12.27 -12.43 18.40
N ASN A 52 11.64 -12.96 17.35
CA ASN A 52 12.29 -13.10 16.03
C ASN A 52 12.75 -11.75 15.47
N ALA A 53 12.02 -10.68 15.74
CA ALA A 53 12.38 -9.35 15.29
C ALA A 53 13.60 -8.82 16.06
N LEU A 54 13.68 -9.07 17.38
CA LEU A 54 14.82 -8.71 18.22
C LEU A 54 16.09 -9.49 17.84
N ASP A 55 15.98 -10.76 17.47
CA ASP A 55 17.13 -11.57 17.04
C ASP A 55 17.70 -11.11 15.68
N GLY A 56 16.86 -10.49 14.83
CA GLY A 56 17.23 -10.04 13.49
C GLY A 56 17.84 -8.63 13.41
N TYR A 57 17.68 -7.80 14.45
CA TYR A 57 18.07 -6.40 14.45
C TYR A 57 18.76 -6.00 15.75
N GLU A 58 19.89 -5.29 15.65
CA GLU A 58 20.63 -4.79 16.82
C GLU A 58 19.79 -3.80 17.66
N ASN A 59 18.83 -3.11 17.03
CA ASN A 59 17.77 -2.35 17.70
C ASN A 59 16.49 -2.47 16.88
N LEU A 60 15.38 -2.79 17.54
CA LEU A 60 14.08 -2.79 16.90
C LEU A 60 13.64 -1.36 16.57
N PRO A 61 13.07 -1.09 15.39
CA PRO A 61 12.38 0.18 15.14
C PRO A 61 11.28 0.38 16.18
N GLU A 62 11.11 1.61 16.67
CA GLU A 62 10.14 1.94 17.73
C GLU A 62 8.70 1.51 17.39
N TYR A 63 8.34 1.52 16.10
CA TYR A 63 7.02 1.13 15.60
C TYR A 63 6.85 -0.37 15.29
N ALA A 64 7.88 -1.20 15.49
CA ALA A 64 7.84 -2.60 15.07
C ALA A 64 6.87 -3.44 15.93
N GLU A 65 6.83 -3.20 17.24
CA GLU A 65 5.89 -3.87 18.15
C GLU A 65 4.44 -3.53 17.78
N ASP A 66 4.16 -2.25 17.52
CA ASP A 66 2.85 -1.79 17.05
C ASP A 66 2.43 -2.46 15.74
N CYS A 67 3.37 -2.56 14.79
CA CYS A 67 3.14 -3.25 13.52
C CYS A 67 2.85 -4.75 13.72
N ILE A 68 3.57 -5.43 14.61
CA ILE A 68 3.35 -6.84 14.93
C ILE A 68 1.97 -7.04 15.58
N LEU A 69 1.63 -6.19 16.55
CA LEU A 69 0.34 -6.22 17.24
C LEU A 69 -0.81 -5.96 16.27
N ARG A 70 -0.66 -4.98 15.37
CA ARG A 70 -1.66 -4.68 14.35
C ARG A 70 -1.76 -5.79 13.31
N ALA A 71 -0.64 -6.40 12.92
CA ALA A 71 -0.63 -7.55 12.02
C ALA A 71 -1.37 -8.77 12.61
N ALA A 72 -1.27 -9.00 13.91
CA ALA A 72 -2.00 -10.07 14.60
C ALA A 72 -3.50 -9.79 14.70
N THR A 73 -3.89 -8.53 14.89
CA THR A 73 -5.28 -8.14 15.18
C THR A 73 -6.10 -7.68 13.98
N PHE A 74 -5.50 -7.38 12.82
CA PHE A 74 -6.29 -6.92 11.68
C PHE A 74 -7.30 -7.97 11.20
N THR A 75 -8.44 -7.48 10.75
CA THR A 75 -9.56 -8.30 10.31
C THR A 75 -9.88 -8.01 8.84
N PRO A 76 -10.66 -8.89 8.17
CA PRO A 76 -11.23 -8.56 6.88
C PRO A 76 -12.09 -7.28 6.89
N GLN A 77 -12.65 -6.90 8.04
CA GLN A 77 -13.43 -5.67 8.19
C GLN A 77 -12.53 -4.42 8.10
N ASP A 78 -11.36 -4.42 8.74
CA ASP A 78 -10.40 -3.31 8.64
C ASP A 78 -10.03 -3.04 7.17
N VAL A 79 -9.86 -4.11 6.39
CA VAL A 79 -9.60 -4.04 4.95
C VAL A 79 -10.80 -3.45 4.18
N GLU A 80 -12.03 -3.86 4.50
CA GLU A 80 -13.22 -3.32 3.84
C GLU A 80 -13.38 -1.83 4.12
N GLU A 81 -13.17 -1.40 5.37
CA GLU A 81 -13.25 0.01 5.78
C GLU A 81 -12.22 0.87 5.03
N LEU A 82 -10.97 0.41 4.92
CA LEU A 82 -9.92 1.14 4.20
C LEU A 82 -10.17 1.20 2.68
N THR A 83 -10.80 0.17 2.12
CA THR A 83 -11.04 0.06 0.68
C THR A 83 -12.42 0.56 0.24
N GLN A 84 -13.27 1.00 1.18
CA GLN A 84 -14.67 1.41 0.92
C GLN A 84 -14.79 2.50 -0.16
N ARG A 85 -13.81 3.42 -0.23
CA ARG A 85 -13.84 4.56 -1.16
C ARG A 85 -13.23 4.24 -2.53
N PHE A 86 -12.68 3.04 -2.72
CA PHE A 86 -12.04 2.66 -3.98
C PHE A 86 -13.07 2.35 -5.05
N ALA A 87 -12.68 2.55 -6.32
CA ALA A 87 -13.44 2.04 -7.45
C ALA A 87 -13.61 0.51 -7.33
N PRO A 88 -14.76 -0.07 -7.75
CA PRO A 88 -15.03 -1.50 -7.57
C PRO A 88 -13.93 -2.45 -8.07
N PRO A 89 -13.28 -2.22 -9.25
CA PRO A 89 -12.20 -3.08 -9.71
C PRO A 89 -10.98 -3.06 -8.77
N LEU A 90 -10.52 -1.85 -8.39
CA LEU A 90 -9.37 -1.68 -7.50
C LEU A 90 -9.63 -2.27 -6.11
N ARG A 91 -10.84 -2.08 -5.56
CA ARG A 91 -11.25 -2.67 -4.28
C ARG A 91 -11.10 -4.19 -4.30
N SER A 92 -11.63 -4.85 -5.33
CA SER A 92 -11.56 -6.32 -5.46
C SER A 92 -10.12 -6.81 -5.57
N ILE A 93 -9.29 -6.12 -6.34
CA ILE A 93 -7.86 -6.46 -6.52
C ILE A 93 -7.10 -6.35 -5.20
N VAL A 94 -7.22 -5.21 -4.51
CA VAL A 94 -6.52 -4.98 -3.23
C VAL A 94 -6.97 -6.00 -2.19
N ARG A 95 -8.29 -6.27 -2.07
CA ARG A 95 -8.83 -7.27 -1.15
C ARG A 95 -8.27 -8.67 -1.41
N LYS A 96 -7.99 -9.04 -2.66
CA LYS A 96 -7.39 -10.33 -3.01
C LYS A 96 -5.90 -10.38 -2.70
N LEU A 97 -5.16 -9.29 -2.91
CA LEU A 97 -3.72 -9.23 -2.60
C LEU A 97 -3.43 -9.42 -1.10
N ILE A 98 -4.25 -8.81 -0.24
CA ILE A 98 -4.00 -8.77 1.21
C ILE A 98 -4.71 -9.88 2.00
N GLN A 99 -5.11 -10.98 1.34
CA GLN A 99 -5.63 -12.15 2.04
C GLN A 99 -4.58 -12.75 2.98
N ARG A 100 -5.00 -13.15 4.19
CA ARG A 100 -4.07 -13.78 5.15
C ARG A 100 -3.52 -15.11 4.63
N LYS A 101 -4.37 -15.93 4.00
CA LYS A 101 -3.94 -17.21 3.44
C LYS A 101 -3.33 -17.01 2.05
N PRO A 102 -2.08 -17.45 1.79
CA PRO A 102 -1.44 -17.31 0.48
C PRO A 102 -2.23 -17.95 -0.67
N GLN A 103 -3.01 -19.00 -0.40
CA GLN A 103 -3.83 -19.70 -1.39
C GLN A 103 -5.05 -18.88 -1.84
N GLU A 104 -5.47 -17.90 -1.04
CA GLU A 104 -6.61 -17.02 -1.35
C GLU A 104 -6.16 -15.75 -2.11
N ARG A 105 -4.84 -15.55 -2.27
CA ARG A 105 -4.24 -14.46 -3.05
C ARG A 105 -4.17 -14.78 -4.53
N TYR A 106 -3.73 -13.80 -5.32
CA TYR A 106 -3.19 -14.05 -6.66
C TYR A 106 -2.05 -15.07 -6.59
N GLN A 107 -2.11 -16.08 -7.45
CA GLN A 107 -1.06 -17.10 -7.48
C GLN A 107 0.15 -16.65 -8.31
N THR A 108 -0.05 -15.69 -9.22
CA THR A 108 1.01 -15.14 -10.07
C THR A 108 0.85 -13.64 -10.28
N ALA A 109 1.95 -12.95 -10.57
CA ALA A 109 1.93 -11.54 -10.97
C ALA A 109 1.20 -11.34 -12.31
N ALA A 110 1.20 -12.33 -13.20
CA ALA A 110 0.49 -12.29 -14.47
C ALA A 110 -1.03 -12.21 -14.26
N GLU A 111 -1.56 -12.97 -13.31
CA GLU A 111 -2.98 -12.94 -12.92
C GLU A 111 -3.37 -11.56 -12.37
N LEU A 112 -2.56 -10.99 -11.48
CA LEU A 112 -2.75 -9.62 -10.98
C LEU A 112 -2.73 -8.59 -12.12
N ALA A 113 -1.75 -8.69 -13.01
CA ALA A 113 -1.60 -7.75 -14.12
C ALA A 113 -2.76 -7.83 -15.12
N ALA A 114 -3.36 -9.00 -15.31
CA ALA A 114 -4.56 -9.16 -16.12
C ALA A 114 -5.77 -8.42 -15.50
N ASP A 115 -6.00 -8.61 -14.20
CA ASP A 115 -7.10 -7.96 -13.48
C ASP A 115 -6.92 -6.43 -13.41
N LEU A 116 -5.70 -5.94 -13.21
CA LEU A 116 -5.40 -4.50 -13.24
C LEU A 116 -5.71 -3.89 -14.61
N ARG A 117 -5.30 -4.54 -15.71
CA ARG A 117 -5.62 -4.07 -17.07
C ARG A 117 -7.12 -4.08 -17.33
N ALA A 118 -7.80 -5.16 -16.96
CA ALA A 118 -9.25 -5.25 -17.10
C ALA A 118 -9.98 -4.17 -16.29
N GLY A 119 -9.45 -3.81 -15.11
CA GLY A 119 -10.00 -2.76 -14.26
C GLY A 119 -9.84 -1.34 -14.80
N LEU A 120 -8.80 -1.08 -15.60
CA LEU A 120 -8.58 0.21 -16.27
C LEU A 120 -9.45 0.37 -17.53
N GLY A 121 -9.84 -0.74 -18.16
CA GLY A 121 -10.64 -0.78 -19.39
C GLY A 121 -9.80 -0.58 -20.66
N ASP A 122 -10.34 -1.03 -21.80
CA ASP A 122 -9.60 -1.10 -23.08
C ASP A 122 -9.19 0.26 -23.65
N SER A 123 -9.83 1.35 -23.20
CA SER A 123 -9.56 2.71 -23.63
C SER A 123 -8.52 3.42 -22.76
N TYR A 124 -8.07 2.83 -21.65
CA TYR A 124 -7.11 3.46 -20.76
C TYR A 124 -5.69 3.02 -21.11
N GLY A 125 -4.89 3.96 -21.59
CA GLY A 125 -3.50 3.75 -21.97
C GLY A 125 -2.61 4.94 -21.59
N PRO A 126 -1.35 4.96 -22.06
CA PRO A 126 -0.38 5.98 -21.70
C PRO A 126 -0.86 7.41 -21.95
N LYS A 127 -1.60 7.62 -23.05
CA LYS A 127 -2.16 8.92 -23.40
C LYS A 127 -3.19 9.40 -22.38
N GLN A 128 -4.12 8.53 -21.99
CA GLN A 128 -5.17 8.84 -21.02
C GLN A 128 -4.58 9.10 -19.63
N ALA A 129 -3.62 8.27 -19.21
CA ALA A 129 -2.90 8.48 -17.96
C ALA A 129 -2.18 9.84 -17.93
N LEU A 130 -1.52 10.22 -19.03
CA LEU A 130 -0.85 11.51 -19.15
C LEU A 130 -1.85 12.68 -19.14
N GLU A 131 -2.98 12.55 -19.83
CA GLU A 131 -4.06 13.56 -19.81
C GLU A 131 -4.63 13.75 -18.40
N GLU A 132 -4.82 12.69 -17.62
CA GLU A 132 -5.27 12.76 -16.22
C GLU A 132 -4.26 13.48 -15.31
N ILE A 133 -2.96 13.22 -15.51
CA ILE A 133 -1.88 13.90 -14.78
C ILE A 133 -1.91 15.39 -15.10
N TYR A 134 -1.98 15.77 -16.38
CA TYR A 134 -2.05 17.18 -16.78
C TYR A 134 -3.32 17.87 -16.23
N CYS A 135 -4.48 17.23 -16.32
CA CYS A 135 -5.72 17.75 -15.73
C CYS A 135 -5.60 17.97 -14.21
N SER A 136 -4.98 17.03 -13.50
CA SER A 136 -4.77 17.10 -12.05
C SER A 136 -3.78 18.20 -11.67
N LEU A 137 -2.70 18.37 -12.44
CA LEU A 137 -1.72 19.43 -12.24
C LEU A 137 -2.31 20.82 -12.48
N ASP A 138 -3.12 20.99 -13.53
CA ASP A 138 -3.78 22.27 -13.80
C ASP A 138 -4.87 22.60 -12.78
N GLY A 139 -5.60 21.59 -12.30
CA GLY A 139 -6.47 21.71 -11.13
C GLY A 139 -5.72 22.18 -9.89
N ALA A 140 -4.59 21.54 -9.57
CA ALA A 140 -3.74 21.90 -8.43
C ALA A 140 -3.11 23.31 -8.57
N ARG A 141 -2.72 23.72 -9.78
CA ARG A 141 -2.24 25.08 -10.08
C ARG A 141 -3.32 26.14 -9.84
N ARG A 142 -4.57 25.83 -10.17
CA ARG A 142 -5.72 26.72 -9.88
C ARG A 142 -6.01 26.81 -8.38
N SER A 143 -5.93 25.69 -7.65
CA SER A 143 -6.08 25.67 -6.20
C SER A 143 -4.96 26.44 -5.47
N ARG A 144 -3.74 26.45 -6.01
CA ARG A 144 -2.58 27.15 -5.43
C ARG A 144 -2.63 28.67 -5.61
N ARG A 145 -3.51 29.23 -6.46
CA ARG A 145 -3.73 30.70 -6.54
C ARG A 145 -4.47 31.29 -5.33
N VAL A 146 -4.92 30.47 -4.39
CA VAL A 146 -5.66 30.93 -3.19
C VAL A 146 -4.80 30.93 -1.92
N VAL A 147 -3.53 30.50 -1.95
CA VAL A 147 -2.66 30.55 -0.76
C VAL A 147 -1.64 31.68 -0.90
N GLY A 148 -1.75 32.65 0.01
CA GLY A 148 -0.82 33.77 0.19
C GLY A 148 0.62 33.32 0.50
N PRO A 149 1.55 34.28 0.68
CA PRO A 149 2.98 34.06 0.47
C PRO A 149 3.55 32.95 1.35
N THR A 150 4.25 32.04 0.68
CA THR A 150 4.96 30.86 1.19
C THR A 150 6.18 31.24 2.02
N ASN A 151 6.31 30.64 3.20
CA ASN A 151 7.54 30.65 3.99
C ASN A 151 8.60 29.77 3.29
N GLU A 152 9.84 30.26 3.22
CA GLU A 152 10.98 29.64 2.56
C GLU A 152 11.36 28.31 3.24
N GLY A 153 11.43 27.23 2.47
CA GLY A 153 11.84 25.90 2.98
C GLY A 153 11.30 24.70 2.21
N ALA A 154 10.34 24.89 1.30
CA ALA A 154 9.84 23.80 0.46
C ALA A 154 10.83 23.50 -0.68
N LEU A 155 11.48 22.34 -0.63
CA LEU A 155 12.20 21.79 -1.77
C LEU A 155 11.25 21.74 -3.00
N PRO A 156 11.65 22.25 -4.17
CA PRO A 156 10.84 22.11 -5.38
C PRO A 156 10.77 20.63 -5.77
N PRO A 157 9.63 20.13 -6.29
CA PRO A 157 9.59 18.78 -6.84
C PRO A 157 10.53 18.73 -8.05
N VAL A 158 11.52 17.83 -7.98
CA VAL A 158 12.36 17.48 -9.14
C VAL A 158 11.44 16.87 -10.20
N PHE A 159 11.36 17.52 -11.36
CA PHE A 159 10.55 17.08 -12.48
C PHE A 159 11.25 15.90 -13.17
N VAL A 160 10.62 14.73 -13.15
CA VAL A 160 10.97 13.61 -14.03
C VAL A 160 10.50 13.98 -15.43
N THR A 161 11.40 13.96 -16.40
CA THR A 161 11.11 14.30 -17.80
C THR A 161 10.81 13.04 -18.62
N ASP A 162 10.21 13.19 -19.81
CA ASP A 162 9.88 12.07 -20.71
C ASP A 162 11.11 11.18 -21.04
N ASP A 163 12.32 11.74 -20.95
CA ASP A 163 13.58 11.03 -21.17
C ASP A 163 13.97 10.06 -20.03
N ASP A 164 13.33 10.19 -18.85
CA ASP A 164 13.65 9.38 -17.66
C ASP A 164 12.81 8.09 -17.57
N ILE A 165 11.75 7.94 -18.38
CA ILE A 165 10.85 6.77 -18.36
C ILE A 165 11.25 5.80 -19.48
N THR A 166 12.19 4.90 -19.18
CA THR A 166 12.51 3.78 -20.08
C THR A 166 11.65 2.56 -19.75
N THR A 167 10.78 2.16 -20.68
CA THR A 167 10.03 0.87 -20.65
C THR A 167 10.62 -0.15 -21.62
N ALA A 168 11.95 -0.26 -21.70
CA ALA A 168 12.58 -1.34 -22.44
C ALA A 168 12.52 -2.65 -21.62
N PRO A 169 12.17 -3.80 -22.22
CA PRO A 169 12.32 -5.09 -21.55
C PRO A 169 13.81 -5.32 -21.30
N GLY A 170 14.18 -5.64 -20.06
CA GLY A 170 15.56 -6.00 -19.71
C GLY A 170 16.02 -7.16 -20.58
N GLY A 171 16.95 -6.87 -21.49
CA GLY A 171 17.56 -7.85 -22.37
C GLY A 171 18.35 -8.88 -21.57
N THR A 172 18.21 -10.13 -22.01
CA THR A 172 19.07 -11.25 -21.69
C THR A 172 20.49 -11.00 -22.19
N ASP A 173 21.46 -11.05 -21.30
CA ASP A 173 22.76 -11.72 -21.47
C ASP A 173 23.34 -12.08 -20.09
#